data_AF-A0AAD0YPP9-F1
#
_entry.id   AF-A0AAD0YPP9-F1
#
_cell.length_a   1.000
_cell.length_b   1.000
_cell.length_c   1.000
_cell.angle_alpha   90.00
_cell.angle_beta   90.00
_cell.angle_gamma   90.00
#
_symmetry.space_group_name_H-M   'P 1'
#
loop_
_entity.id
_entity.type
_entity.pdbx_description
1 polymer ?
#
loop_
_entity_poly.entity_id
_entity_poly.type
_entity_poly.pdbx_seq_one_letter_code
_entity_poly.pdbx_strand_id
1 'polypeptide(L)'
;MKKLFTLFILMFAFLQAQAQNTYYPQAFFDKKLARDMLAFGNSTIEGVASTKQKNNWGIKPLLGQKHYAPKGTVIMLFPVTPYFEEFYNMRKKYENKKTTVYMSEEAFKYRVEALTDDHGRFKFEKLKPGKYYLETIVNFTATGSYQQQTGTTDTYNGLGSYLYSSPIYSTFFYGYDAANRESKFVEIKQDGELKEINL
;
A
#
# COMPACT_ATOMS: atom_id res chain seq x y z
N MET A 1 27.62 -20.07 -45.33
CA MET A 1 26.30 -20.11 -44.64
C MET A 1 26.40 -19.44 -43.27
N LYS A 2 26.57 -18.12 -43.26
CA LYS A 2 26.53 -17.23 -42.09
C LYS A 2 26.03 -15.91 -42.67
N LYS A 3 25.09 -15.23 -42.02
CA LYS A 3 24.29 -14.07 -42.49
C LYS A 3 22.86 -14.42 -42.93
N LEU A 4 22.04 -14.90 -41.99
CA LEU A 4 20.58 -14.72 -42.08
C LEU A 4 19.89 -14.80 -40.71
N PHE A 5 20.52 -14.28 -39.65
CA PHE A 5 19.95 -14.33 -38.29
C PHE A 5 20.17 -13.04 -37.51
N THR A 6 20.16 -11.89 -38.20
CA THR A 6 20.40 -10.59 -37.58
C THR A 6 19.36 -9.55 -37.98
N LEU A 7 18.10 -9.97 -38.18
CA LEU A 7 17.02 -9.03 -38.47
C LEU A 7 15.69 -9.35 -37.76
N PHE A 8 15.71 -10.16 -36.68
CA PHE A 8 14.52 -10.47 -35.89
C PHE A 8 14.64 -10.11 -34.40
N ILE A 9 15.67 -9.35 -34.01
CA ILE A 9 15.90 -8.89 -32.62
C ILE A 9 15.59 -7.39 -32.44
N LEU A 10 15.17 -6.68 -33.50
CA LEU A 10 14.80 -5.26 -33.43
C LEU A 10 13.28 -4.99 -33.28
N MET A 11 12.44 -6.03 -33.20
CA MET A 11 10.97 -5.88 -33.08
C MET A 11 10.42 -6.13 -31.66
N PHE A 12 11.26 -6.29 -30.64
CA PHE A 12 10.83 -6.59 -29.25
C PHE A 12 11.28 -5.57 -28.21
N ALA A 13 11.72 -4.38 -28.64
CA ALA A 13 12.10 -3.29 -27.74
C ALA A 13 11.19 -2.06 -27.89
N PHE A 14 9.89 -2.26 -28.11
CA PHE A 14 8.92 -1.31 -27.58
C PHE A 14 8.60 -1.73 -26.15
N LEU A 15 9.52 -1.39 -25.24
CA LEU A 15 9.12 -1.06 -23.88
C LEU A 15 8.07 0.03 -24.03
N GLN A 16 6.78 -0.34 -24.01
CA GLN A 16 5.73 0.62 -23.78
C GLN A 16 6.02 1.21 -22.40
N ALA A 17 6.72 2.34 -22.36
CA ALA A 17 6.57 3.29 -21.29
C ALA A 17 5.09 3.65 -21.29
N GLN A 18 4.29 2.93 -20.48
CA GLN A 18 2.88 3.22 -20.39
C GLN A 18 2.78 4.61 -19.79
N ALA A 19 2.38 5.59 -20.60
CA ALA A 19 2.21 6.96 -20.16
C ALA A 19 1.31 6.96 -18.92
N GLN A 20 1.89 7.35 -17.77
CA GLN A 20 1.18 7.42 -16.52
C GLN A 20 0.41 8.74 -16.50
N ASN A 21 -0.91 8.67 -16.58
CA ASN A 21 -1.75 9.86 -16.49
C ASN A 21 -1.58 10.46 -15.10
N THR A 22 -1.24 11.74 -15.05
CA THR A 22 -0.97 12.45 -13.81
C THR A 22 -2.00 13.56 -13.61
N TYR A 23 -2.66 13.56 -12.46
CA TYR A 23 -3.63 14.59 -12.10
C TYR A 23 -3.25 15.29 -10.80
N TYR A 24 -3.66 16.56 -10.71
CA TYR A 24 -3.51 17.40 -9.54
C TYR A 24 -4.84 18.08 -9.22
N PRO A 25 -5.15 18.32 -7.94
CA PRO A 25 -6.28 19.16 -7.52
C PRO A 25 -6.24 20.54 -8.17
N GLN A 26 -7.40 21.07 -8.51
CA GLN A 26 -7.54 22.40 -9.13
C GLN A 26 -7.98 23.48 -8.13
N ALA A 27 -8.42 23.09 -6.93
CA ALA A 27 -8.73 24.00 -5.85
C ALA A 27 -7.50 24.83 -5.47
N PHE A 28 -7.78 26.04 -4.99
CA PHE A 28 -6.77 26.90 -4.42
C PHE A 28 -6.22 26.31 -3.12
N PHE A 29 -4.89 26.25 -3.02
CA PHE A 29 -4.23 25.82 -1.79
C PHE A 29 -4.01 27.00 -0.83
N ASP A 30 -4.85 27.08 0.20
CA ASP A 30 -4.70 28.07 1.28
C ASP A 30 -3.60 27.64 2.27
N LYS A 31 -2.39 28.15 2.01
CA LYS A 31 -1.21 27.98 2.88
C LYS A 31 -1.43 28.45 4.31
N LYS A 32 -2.20 29.53 4.52
CA LYS A 32 -2.43 30.08 5.85
C LYS A 32 -3.32 29.14 6.64
N LEU A 33 -4.41 28.66 6.04
CA LEU A 33 -5.29 27.67 6.66
C LEU A 33 -4.52 26.39 7.03
N ALA A 34 -3.74 25.83 6.09
CA ALA A 34 -2.96 24.62 6.35
C ALA A 34 -1.97 24.81 7.52
N ARG A 35 -1.29 25.97 7.57
CA ARG A 35 -0.41 26.32 8.69
C ARG A 35 -1.17 26.45 10.01
N ASP A 36 -2.31 27.13 10.01
CA ASP A 36 -3.09 27.40 11.21
C ASP A 36 -3.70 26.12 11.81
N MET A 37 -3.99 25.11 10.97
CA MET A 37 -4.44 23.76 11.38
C MET A 37 -3.31 22.88 11.94
N LEU A 38 -2.06 23.14 11.52
CA LEU A 38 -0.86 22.45 12.00
C LEU A 38 -0.10 23.23 13.09
N ALA A 39 -0.61 24.40 13.49
CA ALA A 39 -0.06 25.16 14.59
C ALA A 39 -0.15 24.36 15.90
N PHE A 40 0.70 24.71 16.87
CA PHE A 40 0.75 24.01 18.14
C PHE A 40 -0.58 24.11 18.91
N GLY A 41 -1.08 22.96 19.34
CA GLY A 41 -2.14 22.79 20.33
C GLY A 41 -1.67 21.88 21.47
N ASN A 42 -2.61 21.30 22.22
CA ASN A 42 -2.29 20.46 23.38
C ASN A 42 -2.68 18.98 23.19
N SER A 43 -3.18 18.61 22.01
CA SER A 43 -3.73 17.27 21.75
C SER A 43 -2.67 16.31 21.22
N THR A 44 -2.95 15.01 21.33
CA THR A 44 -2.04 13.93 20.94
C THR A 44 -2.78 12.85 20.15
N ILE A 45 -2.17 12.34 19.09
CA ILE A 45 -2.59 11.10 18.42
C ILE A 45 -1.52 10.05 18.67
N GLU A 46 -1.92 8.91 19.24
CA GLU A 46 -1.09 7.72 19.39
C GLU A 46 -1.69 6.58 18.56
N GLY A 47 -0.84 5.75 17.97
CA GLY A 47 -1.36 4.62 17.23
C GLY A 47 -0.35 3.55 16.89
N VAL A 48 -0.87 2.49 16.28
CA VAL A 48 -0.09 1.35 15.78
C VAL A 48 -0.37 1.18 14.31
N ALA A 49 0.67 1.26 13.48
CA ALA A 49 0.60 1.06 12.04
C ALA A 49 0.81 -0.42 11.69
N SER A 50 -0.13 -0.98 10.93
CA SER A 50 -0.09 -2.38 10.53
C SER A 50 -0.93 -2.69 9.30
N THR A 51 -0.58 -3.75 8.59
CA THR A 51 -1.32 -4.22 7.42
C THR A 51 -1.58 -5.72 7.48
N LYS A 52 -2.31 -6.22 6.50
CA LYS A 52 -2.49 -7.64 6.20
C LYS A 52 -2.21 -7.88 4.73
N GLN A 53 -1.63 -9.02 4.40
CA GLN A 53 -1.49 -9.44 3.00
C GLN A 53 -2.86 -9.50 2.33
N LYS A 54 -2.97 -8.92 1.13
CA LYS A 54 -4.19 -9.01 0.32
C LYS A 54 -4.25 -10.37 -0.37
N ASN A 55 -5.44 -10.93 -0.50
CA ASN A 55 -5.67 -12.11 -1.32
C ASN A 55 -5.61 -11.76 -2.84
N ASN A 56 -5.82 -12.76 -3.69
CA ASN A 56 -5.78 -12.59 -5.16
C ASN A 56 -6.83 -11.59 -5.70
N TRP A 57 -7.84 -11.24 -4.90
CA TRP A 57 -8.86 -10.23 -5.24
C TRP A 57 -8.52 -8.83 -4.71
N GLY A 58 -7.34 -8.65 -4.09
CA GLY A 58 -6.92 -7.37 -3.51
C GLY A 58 -7.55 -7.08 -2.13
N ILE A 59 -8.20 -8.06 -1.51
CA ILE A 59 -8.94 -7.90 -0.25
C ILE A 59 -8.09 -8.40 0.92
N LYS A 60 -8.07 -7.64 2.02
CA LYS A 60 -7.41 -8.05 3.28
C LYS A 60 -8.31 -9.04 4.04
N PRO A 61 -7.84 -10.26 4.34
CA PRO A 61 -8.65 -11.25 5.06
C PRO A 61 -8.84 -10.84 6.54
N LEU A 62 -10.04 -11.11 7.08
CA LEU A 62 -10.39 -10.76 8.45
C LEU A 62 -9.46 -11.43 9.48
N LEU A 63 -9.13 -12.70 9.28
CA LEU A 63 -8.22 -13.48 10.12
C LEU A 63 -6.79 -13.57 9.56
N GLY A 64 -6.42 -12.66 8.65
CA GLY A 64 -5.06 -12.61 8.12
C GLY A 64 -4.02 -12.22 9.15
N GLN A 65 -2.80 -12.74 8.99
CA GLN A 65 -1.64 -12.33 9.76
C GLN A 65 -1.45 -10.82 9.67
N LYS A 66 -1.25 -10.19 10.83
CA LYS A 66 -0.93 -8.76 10.92
C LYS A 66 0.57 -8.58 10.71
N HIS A 67 0.93 -7.67 9.82
CA HIS A 67 2.30 -7.19 9.64
C HIS A 67 2.38 -5.78 10.21
N TYR A 68 3.14 -5.58 11.28
CA TYR A 68 3.36 -4.27 11.87
C TYR A 68 4.35 -3.47 11.01
N ALA A 69 4.19 -2.15 10.99
CA ALA A 69 5.11 -1.26 10.31
C ALA A 69 6.53 -1.43 10.90
N PRO A 70 7.56 -1.67 10.06
CA PRO A 70 8.94 -1.75 10.52
C PRO A 70 9.38 -0.45 11.19
N LYS A 71 10.30 -0.53 12.15
CA LYS A 71 10.92 0.63 12.80
C LYS A 71 11.39 1.65 11.76
N GLY A 72 11.10 2.93 12.00
CA GLY A 72 11.47 4.01 11.10
C GLY A 72 10.55 4.17 9.89
N THR A 73 9.45 3.41 9.80
CA THR A 73 8.40 3.69 8.82
C THR A 73 7.81 5.06 9.11
N VAL A 74 7.74 5.91 8.09
CA VAL A 74 7.20 7.28 8.16
C VAL A 74 5.67 7.21 8.15
N ILE A 75 5.05 7.82 9.14
CA ILE A 75 3.62 8.13 9.17
C ILE A 75 3.48 9.60 8.81
N MET A 76 2.74 9.91 7.75
CA MET A 76 2.45 11.27 7.35
C MET A 76 1.08 11.68 7.88
N LEU A 77 0.99 12.88 8.44
CA LEU A 77 -0.25 13.51 8.89
C LEU A 77 -0.48 14.79 8.09
N PHE A 78 -1.63 14.85 7.42
CA PHE A 78 -2.07 16.00 6.62
C PHE A 78 -3.27 16.68 7.30
N PRO A 79 -3.32 18.02 7.34
CA PRO A 79 -4.53 18.74 7.71
C PRO A 79 -5.57 18.58 6.59
N VAL A 80 -6.82 18.26 6.96
CA VAL A 80 -7.91 18.08 5.99
C VAL A 80 -8.47 19.45 5.59
N THR A 81 -7.74 20.12 4.70
CA THR A 81 -8.15 21.37 4.06
C THR A 81 -9.07 21.10 2.86
N PRO A 82 -9.80 22.09 2.32
CA PRO A 82 -10.59 21.91 1.10
C PRO A 82 -9.78 21.39 -0.09
N TYR A 83 -8.51 21.83 -0.22
CA TYR A 83 -7.57 21.30 -1.21
C TYR A 83 -7.32 19.80 -1.01
N PHE A 84 -7.10 19.38 0.24
CA PHE A 84 -6.89 17.97 0.58
C PHE A 84 -8.14 17.12 0.29
N GLU A 85 -9.33 17.64 0.56
CA GLU A 85 -10.58 16.95 0.26
C GLU A 85 -10.75 16.71 -1.24
N GLU A 86 -10.48 17.71 -2.08
CA GLU A 86 -10.50 17.54 -3.54
C GLU A 86 -9.47 16.50 -3.98
N PHE A 87 -8.23 16.60 -3.49
CA PHE A 87 -7.19 15.61 -3.73
C PHE A 87 -7.65 14.19 -3.40
N TYR A 88 -8.22 13.98 -2.21
CA TYR A 88 -8.68 12.68 -1.77
C TYR A 88 -9.82 12.16 -2.65
N ASN A 89 -10.77 13.03 -3.03
CA ASN A 89 -11.88 12.68 -3.90
C ASN A 89 -11.41 12.33 -5.32
N MET A 90 -10.47 13.10 -5.88
CA MET A 90 -9.85 12.81 -7.16
C MET A 90 -9.09 11.49 -7.13
N ARG A 91 -8.28 11.26 -6.08
CA ARG A 91 -7.54 10.02 -5.89
C ARG A 91 -8.48 8.82 -5.88
N LYS A 92 -9.55 8.87 -5.08
CA LYS A 92 -10.58 7.83 -5.03
C LYS A 92 -11.25 7.57 -6.39
N LYS A 93 -11.47 8.61 -7.18
CA LYS A 93 -12.19 8.52 -8.46
C LYS A 93 -11.31 8.08 -9.63
N TYR A 94 -10.05 8.49 -9.65
CA TYR A 94 -9.20 8.40 -10.83
C TYR A 94 -7.96 7.51 -10.64
N GLU A 95 -7.44 7.32 -9.42
CA GLU A 95 -6.20 6.56 -9.18
C GLU A 95 -6.39 5.09 -9.57
N ASN A 96 -5.48 4.59 -10.41
CA ASN A 96 -5.43 3.19 -10.85
C ASN A 96 -4.00 2.86 -11.31
N LYS A 97 -3.79 1.67 -11.88
CA LYS A 97 -2.45 1.22 -12.32
C LYS A 97 -1.77 2.15 -13.33
N LYS A 98 -2.52 2.94 -14.10
CA LYS A 98 -2.02 3.85 -15.13
C LYS A 98 -2.21 5.33 -14.79
N THR A 99 -2.89 5.63 -13.69
CA THR A 99 -3.26 7.00 -13.32
C THR A 99 -2.89 7.26 -11.88
N THR A 100 -2.15 8.35 -11.63
CA THR A 100 -1.81 8.78 -10.29
C THR A 100 -2.26 10.21 -10.04
N VAL A 101 -2.79 10.43 -8.84
CA VAL A 101 -3.22 11.74 -8.38
C VAL A 101 -2.24 12.19 -7.30
N TYR A 102 -1.59 13.33 -7.53
CA TYR A 102 -0.64 13.94 -6.59
C TYR A 102 -1.21 15.24 -6.02
N MET A 103 -0.80 15.57 -4.81
CA MET A 103 -0.88 16.94 -4.33
C MET A 103 0.17 17.78 -5.06
N SER A 104 -0.05 19.09 -5.15
CA SER A 104 1.03 20.01 -5.51
C SER A 104 2.18 19.87 -4.51
N GLU A 105 3.41 20.10 -4.98
CA GLU A 105 4.59 20.09 -4.11
C GLU A 105 4.43 21.05 -2.92
N GLU A 106 3.80 22.19 -3.17
CA GLU A 106 3.50 23.17 -2.14
C GLU A 106 2.55 22.64 -1.06
N ALA A 107 1.46 21.98 -1.45
CA ALA A 107 0.54 21.39 -0.48
C ALA A 107 1.20 20.23 0.29
N PHE A 108 2.00 19.41 -0.39
CA PHE A 108 2.69 18.27 0.22
C PHE A 108 3.69 18.68 1.32
N LYS A 109 4.23 19.92 1.28
CA LYS A 109 5.10 20.47 2.33
C LYS A 109 4.37 20.70 3.66
N TYR A 110 3.05 20.86 3.66
CA TYR A 110 2.26 21.07 4.87
C TYR A 110 1.77 19.72 5.43
N ARG A 111 2.73 18.89 5.82
CA ARG A 111 2.49 17.63 6.53
C ARG A 111 3.41 17.57 7.74
N VAL A 112 2.99 16.80 8.74
CA VAL A 112 3.86 16.42 9.86
C VAL A 112 4.18 14.95 9.72
N GLU A 113 5.39 14.57 10.13
CA GLU A 113 5.84 13.19 10.08
C GLU A 113 6.15 12.67 11.48
N ALA A 114 5.82 11.41 11.72
CA ALA A 114 6.25 10.64 12.87
C ALA A 114 6.90 9.35 12.39
N LEU A 115 7.89 8.87 13.13
CA LEU A 115 8.53 7.59 12.87
C LEU A 115 7.93 6.54 13.79
N THR A 116 7.76 5.34 13.24
CA THR A 116 7.35 4.17 14.02
C THR A 116 8.51 3.59 14.82
N ASP A 117 8.19 3.01 15.97
CA ASP A 117 9.14 2.20 16.74
C ASP A 117 9.17 0.73 16.30
N ASP A 118 9.86 -0.12 17.06
CA ASP A 118 10.03 -1.55 16.77
C ASP A 118 8.72 -2.37 16.79
N HIS A 119 7.61 -1.77 17.26
CA HIS A 119 6.29 -2.38 17.33
C HIS A 119 5.27 -1.68 16.42
N GLY A 120 5.75 -0.83 15.50
CA GLY A 120 4.89 -0.04 14.62
C GLY A 120 4.13 1.08 15.33
N ARG A 121 4.49 1.41 16.58
CA ARG A 121 3.84 2.48 17.35
C ARG A 121 4.35 3.84 16.90
N PHE A 122 3.46 4.81 16.78
CA PHE A 122 3.79 6.19 16.42
C PHE A 122 3.01 7.18 17.28
N LYS A 123 3.52 8.41 17.37
CA LYS A 123 2.91 9.50 18.13
C LYS A 123 3.04 10.83 17.41
N PHE A 124 1.95 11.59 17.35
CA PHE A 124 1.94 13.00 16.99
C PHE A 124 1.50 13.81 18.21
N GLU A 125 2.29 14.81 18.57
CA GLU A 125 2.05 15.68 19.73
C GLU A 125 1.79 17.11 19.29
N LYS A 126 1.23 17.89 20.21
CA LYS A 126 0.97 19.33 20.04
C LYS A 126 0.03 19.64 18.88
N LEU A 127 -0.99 18.80 18.70
CA LEU A 127 -2.02 19.01 17.68
C LEU A 127 -3.15 19.89 18.21
N LYS A 128 -3.72 20.71 17.33
CA LYS A 128 -4.96 21.44 17.61
C LYS A 128 -6.18 20.55 17.38
N PRO A 129 -7.35 20.94 17.89
CA PRO A 129 -8.62 20.40 17.42
C PRO A 129 -8.75 20.58 15.91
N GLY A 130 -9.22 19.54 15.23
CA GLY A 130 -9.29 19.51 13.78
C GLY A 130 -9.39 18.11 13.19
N LYS A 131 -9.60 18.07 11.88
CA LYS A 131 -9.61 16.85 11.08
C LYS A 131 -8.26 16.67 10.40
N TYR A 132 -7.74 15.46 10.53
CA TYR A 132 -6.45 15.04 10.01
C TYR A 132 -6.60 13.77 9.20
N TYR A 133 -5.75 13.61 8.18
CA TYR A 133 -5.62 12.38 7.42
C TYR A 133 -4.22 11.82 7.63
N LEU A 134 -4.15 10.59 8.09
CA LEU A 134 -2.90 9.87 8.28
C LEU A 134 -2.71 8.87 7.14
N GLU A 135 -1.49 8.78 6.62
CA GLU A 135 -1.12 7.83 5.56
C GLU A 135 0.30 7.31 5.77
N THR A 136 0.48 6.02 5.49
CA THR A 136 1.79 5.38 5.49
C THR A 136 1.85 4.25 4.48
N ILE A 137 3.05 3.82 4.13
CA ILE A 137 3.31 2.61 3.35
C ILE A 137 3.94 1.58 4.30
N VAL A 138 3.21 0.51 4.60
CA VAL A 138 3.72 -0.60 5.40
C VAL A 138 4.38 -1.60 4.47
N ASN A 139 5.70 -1.70 4.54
CA ASN A 139 6.49 -2.74 3.87
C ASN A 139 6.52 -4.01 4.72
N PHE A 140 6.33 -5.17 4.10
CA PHE A 140 6.30 -6.46 4.78
C PHE A 140 6.68 -7.59 3.83
N THR A 141 7.13 -8.71 4.40
CA THR A 141 7.30 -9.96 3.64
C THR A 141 5.97 -10.69 3.56
N ALA A 142 5.43 -10.79 2.35
CA ALA A 142 4.26 -11.57 2.02
C ALA A 142 4.63 -13.02 1.69
N THR A 143 3.66 -13.93 1.79
CA THR A 143 3.82 -15.35 1.42
C THR A 143 3.04 -15.65 0.15
N GLY A 144 3.74 -16.10 -0.88
CA GLY A 144 3.17 -16.64 -2.11
C GLY A 144 3.15 -18.17 -2.07
N SER A 145 2.38 -18.78 -2.98
CA SER A 145 2.45 -20.22 -3.20
C SER A 145 2.24 -20.58 -4.67
N TYR A 146 2.81 -21.69 -5.09
CA TYR A 146 2.58 -22.28 -6.40
C TYR A 146 2.46 -23.80 -6.28
N GLN A 147 1.71 -24.41 -7.20
CA GLN A 147 1.62 -25.85 -7.32
C GLN A 147 2.61 -26.35 -8.36
N GLN A 148 3.33 -27.42 -8.02
CA GLN A 148 4.25 -28.09 -8.92
C GLN A 148 3.96 -29.59 -8.90
N GLN A 149 3.94 -30.21 -10.08
CA GLN A 149 3.84 -31.67 -10.15
C GLN A 149 5.14 -32.26 -9.59
N THR A 150 5.01 -33.05 -8.54
CA THR A 150 6.14 -33.68 -7.83
C THR A 150 6.20 -35.19 -8.01
N GLY A 151 5.19 -35.77 -8.67
CA GLY A 151 5.19 -37.19 -8.96
C GLY A 151 3.99 -37.63 -9.78
N THR A 152 3.85 -38.93 -9.88
CA THR A 152 2.71 -39.61 -10.48
C THR A 152 2.37 -40.85 -9.66
N THR A 153 1.10 -41.27 -9.68
CA THR A 153 0.67 -42.55 -9.14
C THR A 153 0.09 -43.39 -10.28
N ASP A 154 0.68 -44.56 -10.48
CA ASP A 154 0.21 -45.52 -11.48
C ASP A 154 -0.83 -46.44 -10.86
N THR A 155 -1.91 -46.69 -11.59
CA THR A 155 -3.00 -47.57 -11.19
C THR A 155 -2.97 -48.83 -12.03
N TYR A 156 -3.10 -49.99 -11.40
CA TYR A 156 -3.09 -51.31 -12.03
C TYR A 156 -4.40 -52.06 -11.74
N ASN A 157 -4.80 -52.99 -12.61
CA ASN A 157 -5.92 -53.89 -12.34
C ASN A 157 -5.51 -55.02 -11.36
N GLY A 158 -6.48 -55.83 -10.90
CA GLY A 158 -6.24 -56.94 -9.98
C GLY A 158 -5.37 -58.10 -10.52
N LEU A 159 -5.03 -58.08 -11.80
CA LEU A 159 -4.12 -59.03 -12.47
C LEU A 159 -2.74 -58.39 -12.75
N GLY A 160 -2.50 -57.16 -12.28
CA GLY A 160 -1.23 -56.43 -12.42
C GLY A 160 -1.04 -55.67 -13.74
N SER A 161 -2.05 -55.57 -14.62
CA SER A 161 -1.96 -54.78 -15.86
C SER A 161 -2.13 -53.29 -15.58
N TYR A 162 -1.27 -52.45 -16.16
CA TYR A 162 -1.36 -50.99 -16.06
C TYR A 162 -2.68 -50.45 -16.64
N LEU A 163 -3.28 -49.48 -15.96
CA LEU A 163 -4.50 -48.80 -16.39
C LEU A 163 -4.24 -47.35 -16.79
N TYR A 164 -3.85 -46.51 -15.82
CA TYR A 164 -3.58 -45.09 -16.04
C TYR A 164 -2.67 -44.53 -14.94
N SER A 165 -2.16 -43.32 -15.18
CA SER A 165 -1.33 -42.58 -14.24
C SER A 165 -1.99 -41.24 -13.89
N SER A 166 -1.98 -40.87 -12.62
CA SER A 166 -2.50 -39.58 -12.14
C SER A 166 -1.36 -38.71 -11.59
N PRO A 167 -1.29 -37.41 -11.94
CA PRO A 167 -0.26 -36.53 -11.43
C PRO A 167 -0.46 -36.23 -9.93
N ILE A 168 0.65 -36.16 -9.20
CA ILE A 168 0.70 -35.71 -7.80
C ILE A 168 1.27 -34.29 -7.80
N TYR A 169 0.52 -33.34 -7.25
CA TYR A 169 0.94 -31.95 -7.08
C TYR A 169 1.27 -31.67 -5.62
N SER A 170 2.35 -30.95 -5.40
CA SER A 170 2.70 -30.35 -4.10
C SER A 170 2.62 -28.83 -4.18
N THR A 171 2.28 -28.21 -3.05
CA THR A 171 2.27 -26.74 -2.90
C THR A 171 3.58 -26.30 -2.27
N PHE A 172 4.26 -25.35 -2.90
CA PHE A 172 5.47 -24.71 -2.39
C PHE A 172 5.17 -23.27 -2.00
N PHE A 173 5.80 -22.80 -0.92
CA PHE A 173 5.64 -21.44 -0.39
C PHE A 173 6.94 -20.66 -0.52
N TYR A 174 6.83 -19.35 -0.77
CA TYR A 174 7.98 -18.45 -0.84
C TYR A 174 7.64 -17.07 -0.28
N GLY A 175 8.64 -16.40 0.29
CA GLY A 175 8.53 -15.02 0.73
C GLY A 175 8.78 -14.05 -0.43
N TYR A 176 8.06 -12.93 -0.45
CA TYR A 176 8.33 -11.83 -1.37
C TYR A 176 8.03 -10.48 -0.72
N ASP A 177 8.73 -9.42 -1.15
CA ASP A 177 8.51 -8.08 -0.63
C ASP A 177 7.18 -7.51 -1.14
N ALA A 178 6.38 -7.00 -0.21
CA ALA A 178 5.11 -6.38 -0.49
C ALA A 178 4.98 -5.07 0.29
N ALA A 179 4.13 -4.19 -0.22
CA ALA A 179 3.83 -2.92 0.41
C ALA A 179 2.33 -2.63 0.32
N ASN A 180 1.76 -2.12 1.39
CA ASN A 180 0.38 -1.66 1.42
C ASN A 180 0.32 -0.23 1.93
N ARG A 181 -0.46 0.61 1.24
CA ARG A 181 -0.87 1.91 1.76
C ARG A 181 -1.94 1.71 2.82
N GLU A 182 -1.69 2.24 4.01
CA GLU A 182 -2.65 2.33 5.10
C GLU A 182 -2.98 3.79 5.35
N SER A 183 -4.26 4.09 5.55
CA SER A 183 -4.70 5.46 5.79
C SER A 183 -5.99 5.57 6.58
N LYS A 184 -6.15 6.71 7.26
CA LYS A 184 -7.30 6.95 8.14
C LYS A 184 -7.56 8.44 8.35
N PHE A 185 -8.84 8.83 8.34
CA PHE A 185 -9.27 10.12 8.85
C PHE A 185 -9.44 10.07 10.37
N VAL A 186 -8.91 11.08 11.05
CA VAL A 186 -8.95 11.22 12.50
C VAL A 186 -9.41 12.64 12.84
N GLU A 187 -10.32 12.75 13.79
CA GLU A 187 -10.80 14.05 14.28
C GLU A 187 -10.48 14.19 15.76
N ILE A 188 -9.79 15.28 16.09
CA ILE A 188 -9.56 15.78 17.44
C ILE A 188 -10.66 16.81 17.69
N LYS A 189 -11.58 16.51 18.60
CA LYS A 189 -12.79 17.30 18.85
C LYS A 189 -12.54 18.44 19.82
N GLN A 190 -11.62 18.25 20.76
CA GLN A 190 -11.32 19.22 21.81
C GLN A 190 -9.83 19.30 22.09
N ASP A 191 -9.38 20.46 22.58
CA ASP A 191 -7.96 20.67 22.86
C ASP A 191 -7.54 19.83 24.08
N GLY A 192 -6.35 19.23 24.02
CA GLY A 192 -5.87 18.30 25.04
C GLY A 192 -6.39 16.87 24.89
N GLU A 193 -7.12 16.54 23.82
CA GLU A 193 -7.59 15.16 23.59
C GLU A 193 -6.41 14.22 23.26
N LEU A 194 -6.38 13.05 23.92
CA LEU A 194 -5.59 11.91 23.51
C LEU A 194 -6.45 11.00 22.62
N LYS A 195 -5.99 10.75 21.40
CA LYS A 195 -6.68 9.92 20.42
C LYS A 195 -5.85 8.70 20.06
N GLU A 196 -6.33 7.52 20.46
CA GLU A 196 -5.71 6.24 20.10
C GLU A 196 -6.31 5.66 18.82
N ILE A 197 -5.45 5.19 17.92
CA ILE A 197 -5.87 4.60 16.63
C ILE A 197 -5.07 3.36 16.25
N ASN A 198 -5.73 2.47 15.51
CA ASN A 198 -5.05 1.54 14.62
C ASN A 198 -5.05 2.14 13.21
N LEU A 199 -3.87 2.19 12.60
CA LEU A 199 -3.61 2.57 11.22
C LEU A 199 -3.26 1.30 10.43
#